data_AF-A0A1Q7JDV1-F1
#
_entry.id   AF-A0A1Q7JDV1-F1
#
_cell.length_a   1.000
_cell.length_b   1.000
_cell.length_c   1.000
_cell.angle_alpha   90.00
_cell.angle_beta   90.00
_cell.angle_gamma   90.00
#
_symmetry.space_group_name_H-M   'P 1'
#
loop_
_entity.id
_entity.type
_entity.pdbx_description
1 polymer ?
#
loop_
_entity_poly.entity_id
_entity_poly.type
_entity_poly.pdbx_seq_one_letter_code
_entity_poly.pdbx_strand_id
1 'polypeptide(L)'
;MRAILGVVAAVGLFSTAASAYPTMIRNGYTQCATCHTDPSGGTLLTPYGRAQSELLLSSRWGAAKDAEPAATSKFLLGLVDPPDSLTLGGWVRQGYLWNTVDGKLVDHRELQMRSSLAAAVQLGPLRAAAELGYASSRIGQLAAVTRNQDAYLISREHWIGLAFADGTGLVRGGRINVPFGLRNPEHTSFVRAATRTDINEDQQDGIAIAITKEKWRAEVMAILGNYSLRPDAFRERGLVGYVETALSPTVAVGLSALATRAEAGLDTRAPTLRQVYGLTARASPWTPLVFIAELDALLSTVLGNRTVKTGLAGWLQADLEVLRGVHLVSAIERLSSPDGSTAQLGWWGGAAWFIVPHLDVRADVIRNSSLGSPTTNTFLIQLNCYL
;
A
#
# COMPACT_ATOMS: atom_id res chain seq x y z
N MET A 1 10.47 -30.68 12.45
CA MET A 1 11.02 -29.58 11.61
C MET A 1 10.93 -29.86 10.11
N ARG A 2 11.60 -30.87 9.52
CA ARG A 2 11.58 -31.09 8.05
C ARG A 2 10.17 -31.20 7.42
N ALA A 3 9.21 -31.87 8.06
CA ALA A 3 7.82 -31.94 7.58
C ALA A 3 7.09 -30.59 7.61
N ILE A 4 7.39 -29.73 8.59
CA ILE A 4 6.80 -28.38 8.69
C ILE A 4 7.37 -27.48 7.58
N LEU A 5 8.68 -27.58 7.29
CA LEU A 5 9.27 -26.92 6.12
C LEU A 5 8.62 -27.40 4.82
N GLY A 6 8.32 -28.71 4.69
CA GLY A 6 7.67 -29.27 3.50
C GLY A 6 6.26 -28.71 3.25
N VAL A 7 5.43 -28.58 4.29
CA VAL A 7 4.08 -27.99 4.18
C VAL A 7 4.16 -26.49 3.90
N VAL A 8 5.08 -25.76 4.54
CA VAL A 8 5.30 -24.33 4.26
C VAL A 8 5.82 -24.10 2.83
N ALA A 9 6.70 -24.97 2.32
CA ALA A 9 7.17 -24.90 0.94
C ALA A 9 6.07 -25.26 -0.09
N ALA A 10 5.20 -26.23 0.24
CA ALA A 10 4.06 -26.58 -0.61
C ALA A 10 3.00 -25.47 -0.67
N VAL A 11 2.72 -24.78 0.45
CA VAL A 11 1.84 -23.60 0.45
C VAL A 11 2.51 -22.39 -0.23
N GLY A 12 3.84 -22.26 -0.08
CA GLY A 12 4.65 -21.23 -0.75
C GLY A 12 4.72 -21.35 -2.28
N LEU A 13 4.34 -22.50 -2.86
CA LEU A 13 4.23 -22.68 -4.32
C LEU A 13 2.92 -22.11 -4.90
N PHE A 14 1.96 -21.70 -4.07
CA PHE A 14 0.61 -21.33 -4.53
C PHE A 14 0.02 -20.04 -3.91
N SER A 15 0.76 -19.27 -3.10
CA SER A 15 0.21 -18.15 -2.30
C SER A 15 1.06 -16.87 -2.36
N THR A 16 0.56 -15.74 -2.93
CA THR A 16 1.50 -15.00 -3.82
C THR A 16 1.43 -13.46 -4.10
N ALA A 17 0.50 -12.58 -3.65
CA ALA A 17 0.67 -11.08 -3.44
C ALA A 17 -0.22 -9.93 -4.08
N ALA A 18 -1.41 -9.64 -3.52
CA ALA A 18 -2.28 -8.53 -3.94
C ALA A 18 -1.85 -7.12 -3.48
N SER A 19 -1.99 -6.12 -4.36
CA SER A 19 -1.80 -4.68 -4.10
C SER A 19 -3.11 -3.88 -4.29
N ALA A 20 -3.17 -2.66 -3.78
CA ALA A 20 -4.27 -1.73 -4.09
C ALA A 20 -4.03 -1.09 -5.46
N TYR A 21 -5.02 -1.14 -6.34
CA TYR A 21 -4.98 -0.51 -7.67
C TYR A 21 -6.03 0.62 -7.72
N PRO A 22 -5.70 1.84 -7.27
CA PRO A 22 -6.59 3.01 -7.33
C PRO A 22 -7.03 3.37 -8.76
N THR A 23 -6.33 2.84 -9.78
CA THR A 23 -6.67 2.88 -11.21
C THR A 23 -7.98 2.16 -11.54
N MET A 24 -8.49 1.28 -10.68
CA MET A 24 -9.80 0.62 -10.86
C MET A 24 -11.00 1.58 -10.91
N ILE A 25 -10.82 2.86 -10.61
CA ILE A 25 -11.79 3.93 -10.88
C ILE A 25 -12.24 3.99 -12.35
N ARG A 26 -11.40 3.54 -13.30
CA ARG A 26 -11.76 3.38 -14.72
C ARG A 26 -12.96 2.45 -14.98
N ASN A 27 -13.19 1.52 -14.05
CA ASN A 27 -14.26 0.53 -14.06
C ASN A 27 -15.37 0.89 -13.05
N GLY A 28 -15.43 2.13 -12.54
CA GLY A 28 -16.44 2.58 -11.57
C GLY A 28 -16.09 2.33 -10.10
N TYR A 29 -14.94 1.70 -9.78
CA TYR A 29 -14.55 1.44 -8.39
C TYR A 29 -13.93 2.69 -7.74
N THR A 30 -14.81 3.58 -7.29
CA THR A 30 -14.45 4.77 -6.52
C THR A 30 -14.06 4.44 -5.07
N GLN A 31 -14.47 3.29 -4.53
CA GLN A 31 -14.28 2.89 -3.13
C GLN A 31 -13.37 1.66 -3.01
N CYS A 32 -12.52 1.62 -1.97
CA CYS A 32 -11.64 0.47 -1.72
C CYS A 32 -12.32 -0.69 -0.98
N ALA A 33 -13.28 -0.39 -0.09
CA ALA A 33 -13.98 -1.37 0.75
C ALA A 33 -14.79 -2.42 -0.05
N THR A 34 -15.06 -2.17 -1.33
CA THR A 34 -15.71 -3.15 -2.22
C THR A 34 -14.79 -4.33 -2.52
N CYS A 35 -13.49 -4.08 -2.70
CA CYS A 35 -12.51 -5.09 -3.11
C CYS A 35 -11.63 -5.59 -1.96
N HIS A 36 -11.41 -4.79 -0.92
CA HIS A 36 -10.53 -5.09 0.21
C HIS A 36 -11.30 -5.28 1.52
N THR A 37 -10.78 -6.14 2.39
CA THR A 37 -11.34 -6.34 3.74
C THR A 37 -11.11 -5.14 4.67
N ASP A 38 -9.99 -4.43 4.50
CA ASP A 38 -9.76 -3.14 5.17
C ASP A 38 -10.37 -1.99 4.33
N PRO A 39 -11.27 -1.15 4.89
CA PRO A 39 -11.91 -0.07 4.13
C PRO A 39 -10.98 0.99 3.53
N SER A 40 -9.77 1.16 4.09
CA SER A 40 -8.74 2.04 3.53
C SER A 40 -8.25 1.54 2.16
N GLY A 41 -8.36 0.23 1.90
CA GLY A 41 -7.77 -0.45 0.75
C GLY A 41 -6.34 -0.94 0.96
N GLY A 42 -5.93 -1.87 0.11
CA GLY A 42 -4.71 -2.66 0.32
C GLY A 42 -4.98 -3.89 1.21
N THR A 43 -3.94 -4.66 1.46
CA THR A 43 -4.03 -5.95 2.19
C THR A 43 -5.01 -6.94 1.54
N LEU A 44 -5.73 -7.73 2.32
CA LEU A 44 -6.53 -8.87 1.90
C LEU A 44 -7.69 -8.45 0.98
N LEU A 45 -7.81 -9.13 -0.17
CA LEU A 45 -8.94 -8.99 -1.06
C LEU A 45 -10.13 -9.81 -0.55
N THR A 46 -11.33 -9.26 -0.71
CA THR A 46 -12.57 -10.04 -0.55
C THR A 46 -12.71 -11.06 -1.69
N PRO A 47 -13.55 -12.10 -1.55
CA PRO A 47 -13.88 -12.98 -2.68
C PRO A 47 -14.34 -12.22 -3.93
N TYR A 48 -15.09 -11.12 -3.74
CA TYR A 48 -15.47 -10.21 -4.81
C TYR A 48 -14.27 -9.48 -5.43
N GLY A 49 -13.36 -8.91 -4.62
CA GLY A 49 -12.15 -8.24 -5.12
C GLY A 49 -11.28 -9.15 -5.98
N ARG A 50 -11.19 -10.44 -5.63
CA ARG A 50 -10.51 -11.47 -6.43
C ARG A 50 -11.23 -11.84 -7.72
N ALA A 51 -12.56 -11.91 -7.71
CA ALA A 51 -13.33 -12.05 -8.94
C ALA A 51 -13.06 -10.86 -9.89
N GLN A 52 -13.02 -9.64 -9.36
CA GLN A 52 -12.74 -8.44 -10.17
C GLN A 52 -11.31 -8.40 -10.75
N SER A 53 -10.30 -9.01 -10.12
CA SER A 53 -8.98 -9.11 -10.75
C SER A 53 -9.01 -9.95 -12.02
N GLU A 54 -9.68 -11.11 -12.01
CA GLU A 54 -9.87 -11.93 -13.21
C GLU A 54 -10.72 -11.20 -14.26
N LEU A 55 -11.83 -10.59 -13.84
CA LEU A 55 -12.79 -9.97 -14.75
C LEU A 55 -12.30 -8.64 -15.37
N LEU A 56 -11.41 -7.89 -14.72
CA LEU A 56 -11.11 -6.49 -15.10
C LEU A 56 -9.62 -6.11 -15.12
N LEU A 57 -8.72 -6.93 -14.58
CA LEU A 57 -7.26 -6.69 -14.62
C LEU A 57 -6.54 -7.71 -15.51
N SER A 58 -6.81 -9.01 -15.36
CA SER A 58 -6.03 -10.05 -16.06
C SER A 58 -6.25 -10.09 -17.58
N SER A 59 -5.18 -10.37 -18.32
CA SER A 59 -5.22 -10.65 -19.77
C SER A 59 -6.14 -11.84 -20.09
N ARG A 60 -6.78 -11.81 -21.26
CA ARG A 60 -7.71 -12.84 -21.73
C ARG A 60 -7.07 -13.74 -22.78
N TRP A 61 -6.79 -14.98 -22.39
CA TRP A 61 -6.28 -16.05 -23.26
C TRP A 61 -7.42 -16.73 -24.02
N GLY A 62 -8.12 -15.98 -24.86
CA GLY A 62 -9.28 -16.47 -25.64
C GLY A 62 -10.60 -16.57 -24.86
N ALA A 63 -10.61 -16.23 -23.56
CA ALA A 63 -11.83 -16.19 -22.76
C ALA A 63 -12.84 -15.12 -23.27
N ALA A 64 -14.13 -15.44 -23.23
CA ALA A 64 -15.20 -14.58 -23.71
C ALA A 64 -15.27 -13.24 -22.95
N LYS A 65 -15.86 -12.20 -23.58
CA LYS A 65 -15.88 -10.86 -23.00
C LYS A 65 -16.70 -10.77 -21.70
N ASP A 66 -17.72 -11.60 -21.61
CA ASP A 66 -18.72 -11.59 -20.53
C ASP A 66 -18.71 -12.94 -19.78
N ALA A 67 -17.54 -13.59 -19.71
CA ALA A 67 -17.35 -14.79 -18.92
C ALA A 67 -17.47 -14.49 -17.41
N GLU A 68 -18.21 -15.34 -16.70
CA GLU A 68 -18.23 -15.38 -15.23
C GLU A 68 -16.84 -15.73 -14.65
N PRO A 69 -16.53 -15.33 -13.40
CA PRO A 69 -15.28 -15.70 -12.75
C PRO A 69 -15.13 -17.23 -12.68
N ALA A 70 -14.05 -17.76 -13.26
CA ALA A 70 -13.73 -19.16 -13.18
C ALA A 70 -13.22 -19.54 -11.77
N ALA A 71 -13.08 -20.84 -11.50
CA ALA A 71 -12.54 -21.33 -10.24
C ALA A 71 -11.13 -20.76 -9.91
N THR A 72 -10.39 -20.35 -10.94
CA THR A 72 -9.10 -19.62 -10.83
C THR A 72 -9.19 -18.33 -10.03
N SER A 73 -10.34 -17.65 -9.99
CA SER A 73 -10.51 -16.44 -9.18
C SER A 73 -10.67 -16.74 -7.67
N LYS A 74 -10.94 -17.99 -7.27
CA LYS A 74 -11.16 -18.39 -5.88
C LYS A 74 -9.85 -18.64 -5.12
N PHE A 75 -9.94 -18.69 -3.80
CA PHE A 75 -8.81 -19.04 -2.92
C PHE A 75 -8.26 -20.43 -3.30
N LEU A 76 -6.93 -20.56 -3.36
CA LEU A 76 -6.22 -21.75 -3.87
C LEU A 76 -6.82 -22.30 -5.18
N LEU A 77 -7.21 -21.43 -6.12
CA LEU A 77 -7.81 -21.80 -7.40
C LEU A 77 -9.08 -22.67 -7.26
N GLY A 78 -9.78 -22.55 -6.13
CA GLY A 78 -10.98 -23.33 -5.81
C GLY A 78 -10.71 -24.71 -5.21
N LEU A 79 -9.45 -25.07 -4.92
CA LEU A 79 -9.09 -26.32 -4.22
C LEU A 79 -9.54 -26.34 -2.75
N VAL A 80 -9.75 -25.17 -2.16
CA VAL A 80 -10.27 -24.99 -0.81
C VAL A 80 -11.39 -23.96 -0.89
N ASP A 81 -12.54 -24.29 -0.31
CA ASP A 81 -13.70 -23.40 -0.17
C ASP A 81 -13.86 -23.07 1.32
N PRO A 82 -13.28 -21.95 1.81
CA PRO A 82 -13.49 -21.51 3.18
C PRO A 82 -14.98 -21.19 3.44
N PRO A 83 -15.48 -21.33 4.67
CA PRO A 83 -16.83 -20.88 4.99
C PRO A 83 -16.97 -19.37 4.75
N ASP A 84 -18.17 -18.88 4.43
CA ASP A 84 -18.45 -17.46 4.12
C ASP A 84 -17.96 -16.47 5.19
N SER A 85 -17.82 -16.93 6.43
CA SER A 85 -17.30 -16.16 7.56
C SER A 85 -15.78 -16.02 7.59
N LEU A 86 -15.03 -16.69 6.71
CA LEU A 86 -13.56 -16.73 6.68
C LEU A 86 -13.02 -16.40 5.29
N THR A 87 -12.31 -15.28 5.15
CA THR A 87 -11.49 -14.98 3.98
C THR A 87 -10.04 -15.34 4.29
N LEU A 88 -9.40 -16.13 3.43
CA LEU A 88 -7.96 -16.40 3.46
C LEU A 88 -7.28 -15.77 2.24
N GLY A 89 -6.00 -15.45 2.33
CA GLY A 89 -5.18 -14.96 1.21
C GLY A 89 -3.70 -14.94 1.55
N GLY A 90 -2.83 -14.59 0.59
CA GLY A 90 -1.39 -14.58 0.82
C GLY A 90 -0.55 -13.85 -0.22
N TRP A 91 0.70 -13.58 0.16
CA TRP A 91 1.66 -12.74 -0.56
C TRP A 91 3.04 -13.40 -0.71
N VAL A 92 3.62 -13.36 -1.92
CA VAL A 92 5.03 -13.63 -2.29
C VAL A 92 5.39 -12.69 -3.44
N ARG A 93 5.94 -11.52 -3.11
CA ARG A 93 6.49 -10.56 -4.08
C ARG A 93 8.01 -10.64 -4.04
N GLN A 94 8.59 -11.02 -5.16
CA GLN A 94 10.04 -11.05 -5.38
C GLN A 94 10.41 -9.99 -6.40
N GLY A 95 11.60 -9.41 -6.27
CA GLY A 95 12.15 -8.53 -7.29
C GLY A 95 13.66 -8.69 -7.45
N TYR A 96 14.16 -8.24 -8.58
CA TYR A 96 15.59 -8.02 -8.80
C TYR A 96 15.80 -6.53 -9.09
N LEU A 97 16.62 -5.89 -8.25
CA LEU A 97 16.91 -4.47 -8.30
C LEU A 97 18.38 -4.26 -8.68
N TRP A 98 18.64 -3.26 -9.51
CA TRP A 98 19.98 -2.72 -9.70
C TRP A 98 19.97 -1.19 -9.81
N ASN A 99 20.96 -0.57 -9.19
CA ASN A 99 21.12 0.88 -9.08
C ASN A 99 22.36 1.32 -9.87
N THR A 100 22.20 2.32 -10.72
CA THR A 100 23.32 3.03 -11.33
C THR A 100 23.42 4.47 -10.84
N VAL A 101 24.64 4.95 -10.60
CA VAL A 101 24.95 6.34 -10.26
C VAL A 101 25.87 6.87 -11.35
N ASP A 102 25.45 7.93 -12.04
CA ASP A 102 26.12 8.48 -13.22
C ASP A 102 26.55 7.40 -14.25
N GLY A 103 25.64 6.43 -14.47
CA GLY A 103 25.81 5.31 -15.41
C GLY A 103 26.63 4.12 -14.89
N LYS A 104 27.24 4.21 -13.70
CA LYS A 104 28.00 3.10 -13.10
C LYS A 104 27.12 2.28 -12.16
N LEU A 105 27.13 0.96 -12.30
CA LEU A 105 26.47 0.04 -11.36
C LEU A 105 27.11 0.18 -9.97
N VAL A 106 26.31 0.48 -8.94
CA VAL A 106 26.77 0.64 -7.55
C VAL A 106 26.19 -0.39 -6.58
N ASP A 107 25.07 -1.00 -6.93
CA ASP A 107 24.31 -1.92 -6.09
C ASP A 107 23.40 -2.78 -6.96
N HIS A 108 23.30 -4.08 -6.66
CA HIS A 108 22.32 -4.98 -7.25
C HIS A 108 22.00 -6.09 -6.26
N ARG A 109 20.72 -6.50 -6.19
CA ARG A 109 20.28 -7.55 -5.28
C ARG A 109 18.92 -8.11 -5.64
N GLU A 110 18.70 -9.35 -5.24
CA GLU A 110 17.37 -9.91 -5.07
C GLU A 110 16.67 -9.21 -3.88
N LEU A 111 15.37 -8.99 -4.02
CA LEU A 111 14.51 -8.33 -3.06
C LEU A 111 13.32 -9.22 -2.73
N GLN A 112 13.34 -9.78 -1.52
CA GLN A 112 12.13 -10.30 -0.91
C GLN A 112 11.26 -9.14 -0.44
N MET A 113 10.43 -8.61 -1.34
CA MET A 113 9.59 -7.45 -1.07
C MET A 113 8.42 -7.81 -0.14
N ARG A 114 7.81 -8.99 -0.33
CA ARG A 114 6.75 -9.49 0.56
C ARG A 114 6.75 -11.01 0.59
N SER A 115 6.59 -11.58 1.77
CA SER A 115 6.11 -12.95 1.95
C SER A 115 5.19 -12.96 3.16
N SER A 116 3.92 -13.38 3.03
CA SER A 116 2.95 -13.38 4.12
C SER A 116 1.69 -14.19 3.82
N LEU A 117 0.96 -14.53 4.88
CA LEU A 117 -0.38 -15.09 4.86
C LEU A 117 -1.30 -14.15 5.64
N ALA A 118 -2.56 -14.05 5.23
CA ALA A 118 -3.58 -13.36 6.01
C ALA A 118 -4.88 -14.17 6.10
N ALA A 119 -5.59 -13.90 7.18
CA ALA A 119 -6.96 -14.34 7.39
C ALA A 119 -7.81 -13.16 7.84
N ALA A 120 -9.07 -13.15 7.45
CA ALA A 120 -10.09 -12.28 8.01
C ALA A 120 -11.37 -13.04 8.32
N VAL A 121 -12.03 -12.64 9.40
CA VAL A 121 -13.24 -13.27 9.92
C VAL A 121 -14.39 -12.25 9.96
N GLN A 122 -15.56 -12.68 9.50
CA GLN A 122 -16.81 -11.92 9.48
C GLN A 122 -17.91 -12.72 10.17
N LEU A 123 -18.36 -12.27 11.35
CA LEU A 123 -19.38 -12.93 12.16
C LEU A 123 -20.43 -11.90 12.62
N GLY A 124 -21.55 -11.82 11.92
CA GLY A 124 -22.57 -10.78 12.16
C GLY A 124 -21.97 -9.37 11.98
N PRO A 125 -21.96 -8.49 13.00
CA PRO A 125 -21.25 -7.21 12.94
C PRO A 125 -19.74 -7.34 13.19
N LEU A 126 -19.24 -8.44 13.79
CA LEU A 126 -17.83 -8.59 14.09
C LEU A 126 -17.00 -8.72 12.80
N ARG A 127 -15.89 -7.99 12.75
CA ARG A 127 -14.85 -8.09 11.72
C ARG A 127 -13.49 -8.24 12.41
N ALA A 128 -12.62 -9.08 11.90
CA ALA A 128 -11.22 -9.12 12.28
C ALA A 128 -10.37 -9.47 11.08
N ALA A 129 -9.14 -8.98 11.01
CA ALA A 129 -8.14 -9.40 10.02
C ALA A 129 -6.75 -9.42 10.64
N ALA A 130 -5.87 -10.29 10.14
CA ALA A 130 -4.46 -10.32 10.51
C ALA A 130 -3.59 -10.83 9.36
N GLU A 131 -2.44 -10.20 9.15
CA GLU A 131 -1.39 -10.60 8.22
C GLU A 131 -0.10 -10.91 8.97
N LEU A 132 0.41 -12.14 8.83
CA LEU A 132 1.72 -12.56 9.31
C LEU A 132 2.65 -12.82 8.12
N GLY A 133 3.77 -12.11 8.12
CA GLY A 133 4.83 -12.20 7.12
C GLY A 133 6.14 -12.77 7.63
N TYR A 134 7.02 -13.02 6.66
CA TYR A 134 8.38 -13.49 6.82
C TYR A 134 9.31 -12.64 5.96
N ALA A 135 10.50 -12.32 6.46
CA ALA A 135 11.58 -11.70 5.69
C ALA A 135 12.96 -12.23 6.11
N SER A 136 13.85 -12.43 5.15
CA SER A 136 15.26 -12.80 5.31
C SER A 136 16.24 -11.63 5.09
N SER A 137 15.73 -10.47 4.67
CA SER A 137 16.48 -9.23 4.51
C SER A 137 16.00 -8.19 5.52
N ARG A 138 16.76 -7.10 5.71
CA ARG A 138 16.41 -5.99 6.65
C ARG A 138 15.27 -5.07 6.15
N ILE A 139 14.31 -5.60 5.38
CA ILE A 139 13.14 -4.87 4.86
C ILE A 139 11.94 -5.07 5.80
N GLY A 140 11.23 -4.01 6.16
CA GLY A 140 10.05 -4.12 7.01
C GLY A 140 10.34 -4.19 8.51
N GLN A 141 11.45 -3.59 8.97
CA GLN A 141 11.87 -3.64 10.37
C GLN A 141 10.88 -2.96 11.32
N LEU A 142 10.17 -1.93 10.87
CA LEU A 142 9.15 -1.26 11.69
C LEU A 142 7.89 -2.13 11.90
N ALA A 143 7.73 -3.22 11.15
CA ALA A 143 6.68 -4.22 11.36
C ALA A 143 7.22 -5.57 11.90
N ALA A 144 8.51 -5.69 12.18
CA ALA A 144 9.11 -6.93 12.67
C ALA A 144 8.74 -7.23 14.14
N VAL A 145 8.28 -8.46 14.41
CA VAL A 145 7.90 -8.92 15.76
C VAL A 145 8.92 -9.87 16.39
N THR A 146 9.80 -10.47 15.60
CA THR A 146 10.97 -11.24 16.07
C THR A 146 12.28 -10.49 15.76
N ARG A 147 13.35 -10.82 16.50
CA ARG A 147 14.62 -10.06 16.50
C ARG A 147 15.84 -10.86 16.03
N ASN A 148 15.63 -11.99 15.36
CA ASN A 148 16.73 -12.84 14.91
C ASN A 148 17.41 -12.23 13.67
N GLN A 149 18.72 -12.40 13.52
CA GLN A 149 19.51 -11.59 12.58
C GLN A 149 19.38 -12.02 11.13
N ASP A 150 19.13 -13.30 10.86
CA ASP A 150 19.09 -13.88 9.51
C ASP A 150 17.67 -13.97 8.92
N ALA A 151 16.64 -13.94 9.78
CA ALA A 151 15.24 -13.94 9.36
C ALA A 151 14.31 -13.51 10.50
N TYR A 152 13.20 -12.85 10.14
CA TYR A 152 12.18 -12.42 11.10
C TYR A 152 10.75 -12.51 10.59
N LEU A 153 9.82 -12.57 11.55
CA LEU A 153 8.39 -12.49 11.32
C LEU A 153 7.97 -11.01 11.31
N ILE A 154 7.05 -10.66 10.41
CA ILE A 154 6.52 -9.33 10.21
C ILE A 154 5.02 -9.34 10.52
N SER A 155 4.55 -8.50 11.44
CA SER A 155 3.12 -8.22 11.62
C SER A 155 2.79 -6.94 10.88
N ARG A 156 2.35 -7.02 9.61
CA ARG A 156 1.98 -5.82 8.84
C ARG A 156 0.68 -5.22 9.34
N GLU A 157 -0.36 -6.03 9.44
CA GLU A 157 -1.69 -5.62 9.86
C GLU A 157 -2.27 -6.64 10.85
N HIS A 158 -2.93 -6.18 11.91
CA HIS A 158 -3.83 -7.01 12.71
C HIS A 158 -4.85 -6.12 13.43
N TRP A 159 -6.14 -6.41 13.30
CA TRP A 159 -7.19 -5.61 13.92
C TRP A 159 -8.47 -6.40 14.16
N ILE A 160 -9.28 -5.88 15.08
CA ILE A 160 -10.63 -6.36 15.40
C ILE A 160 -11.58 -5.16 15.44
N GLY A 161 -12.82 -5.34 15.01
CA GLY A 161 -13.76 -4.24 14.86
C GLY A 161 -15.22 -4.67 14.74
N LEU A 162 -16.10 -3.68 14.78
CA LEU A 162 -17.55 -3.83 14.67
C LEU A 162 -18.06 -2.99 13.50
N ALA A 163 -18.69 -3.68 12.55
CA ALA A 163 -19.45 -3.05 11.47
C ALA A 163 -20.77 -2.49 12.01
N PHE A 164 -21.16 -1.33 11.51
CA PHE A 164 -22.40 -0.63 11.86
C PHE A 164 -23.06 -0.02 10.61
N ALA A 165 -24.29 0.49 10.75
CA ALA A 165 -25.09 1.03 9.64
C ALA A 165 -25.08 0.09 8.42
N ASP A 166 -25.49 -1.17 8.65
CA ASP A 166 -25.61 -2.23 7.64
C ASP A 166 -24.33 -2.49 6.84
N GLY A 167 -23.17 -2.33 7.49
CA GLY A 167 -21.85 -2.54 6.87
C GLY A 167 -21.25 -1.31 6.20
N THR A 168 -21.97 -0.19 6.15
CA THR A 168 -21.46 1.08 5.59
C THR A 168 -20.52 1.83 6.54
N GLY A 169 -20.37 1.38 7.79
CA GLY A 169 -19.37 1.87 8.73
C GLY A 169 -18.65 0.74 9.46
N LEU A 170 -17.40 0.98 9.86
CA LEU A 170 -16.57 0.05 10.64
C LEU A 170 -15.75 0.82 11.66
N VAL A 171 -15.88 0.50 12.94
CA VAL A 171 -14.90 0.87 13.97
C VAL A 171 -13.96 -0.31 14.19
N ARG A 172 -12.63 -0.12 14.10
CA ARG A 172 -11.63 -1.17 14.32
C ARG A 172 -10.44 -0.67 15.12
N GLY A 173 -9.87 -1.55 15.94
CA GLY A 173 -8.67 -1.28 16.74
C GLY A 173 -7.60 -2.35 16.53
N GLY A 174 -6.34 -1.93 16.55
CA GLY A 174 -5.17 -2.77 16.31
C GLY A 174 -4.11 -2.06 15.46
N ARG A 175 -3.20 -2.82 14.86
CA ARG A 175 -2.20 -2.34 13.91
C ARG A 175 -2.81 -2.24 12.51
N ILE A 176 -3.00 -1.01 12.03
CA ILE A 176 -3.78 -0.68 10.84
C ILE A 176 -2.94 0.22 9.91
N ASN A 177 -3.16 0.10 8.59
CA ASN A 177 -2.59 1.02 7.61
C ASN A 177 -3.08 2.47 7.81
N VAL A 178 -2.14 3.42 7.91
CA VAL A 178 -2.42 4.84 8.14
C VAL A 178 -3.40 5.40 7.08
N PRO A 179 -4.60 5.86 7.46
CA PRO A 179 -5.62 6.35 6.52
C PRO A 179 -5.30 7.78 6.06
N PHE A 180 -4.32 7.90 5.17
CA PHE A 180 -3.87 9.15 4.56
C PHE A 180 -3.47 8.88 3.10
N GLY A 181 -3.75 9.86 2.23
CA GLY A 181 -3.24 9.88 0.86
C GLY A 181 -3.87 8.83 -0.06
N LEU A 182 -3.27 8.62 -1.22
CA LEU A 182 -3.62 7.56 -2.15
C LEU A 182 -2.91 6.27 -1.76
N ARG A 183 -3.64 5.16 -1.86
CA ARG A 183 -3.07 3.80 -1.74
C ARG A 183 -2.48 3.36 -3.08
N ASN A 184 -1.42 4.04 -3.53
CA ASN A 184 -0.64 3.60 -4.68
C ASN A 184 0.25 2.38 -4.30
N PRO A 185 0.58 1.49 -5.26
CA PRO A 185 1.51 0.38 -5.03
C PRO A 185 3.00 0.79 -4.99
N GLU A 186 3.33 2.01 -5.44
CA GLU A 186 4.67 2.61 -5.44
C GLU A 186 5.09 3.06 -4.03
N HIS A 187 5.33 2.09 -3.15
CA HIS A 187 5.57 2.33 -1.74
C HIS A 187 6.85 3.14 -1.43
N THR A 188 7.84 3.17 -2.32
CA THR A 188 9.04 4.04 -2.21
C THR A 188 8.88 5.43 -2.83
N SER A 189 7.69 5.80 -3.33
CA SER A 189 7.44 7.16 -3.83
C SER A 189 7.55 8.20 -2.72
N PHE A 190 7.96 9.41 -3.07
CA PHE A 190 8.25 10.50 -2.13
C PHE A 190 7.04 10.89 -1.27
N VAL A 191 5.82 10.84 -1.80
CA VAL A 191 4.60 11.09 -1.02
C VAL A 191 4.42 10.03 0.08
N ARG A 192 4.64 8.76 -0.22
CA ARG A 192 4.50 7.64 0.73
C ARG A 192 5.58 7.68 1.82
N ALA A 193 6.83 7.94 1.41
CA ALA A 193 7.97 8.07 2.33
C ALA A 193 7.87 9.31 3.24
N ALA A 194 7.49 10.48 2.69
CA ALA A 194 7.40 11.73 3.46
C ALA A 194 6.19 11.76 4.41
N THR A 195 5.07 11.16 4.01
CA THR A 195 3.87 11.04 4.86
C THR A 195 3.98 9.91 5.89
N ARG A 196 4.92 8.97 5.70
CA ARG A 196 5.07 7.68 6.41
C ARG A 196 3.78 6.86 6.37
N THR A 197 3.46 6.40 5.17
CA THR A 197 2.24 5.64 4.89
C THR A 197 2.50 4.31 4.19
N ASP A 198 3.77 3.85 4.07
CA ASP A 198 4.16 2.60 3.40
C ASP A 198 3.41 1.38 3.98
N ILE A 199 2.77 0.60 3.10
CA ILE A 199 2.00 -0.62 3.45
C ILE A 199 2.86 -1.83 3.82
N ASN A 200 4.19 -1.70 3.82
CA ASN A 200 5.11 -2.75 4.26
C ASN A 200 5.48 -2.61 5.74
N GLU A 201 5.54 -1.38 6.28
CA GLU A 201 6.05 -1.17 7.64
C GLU A 201 5.54 0.05 8.44
N ASP A 202 4.96 1.07 7.80
CA ASP A 202 4.53 2.31 8.48
C ASP A 202 3.19 2.18 9.23
N GLN A 203 2.56 1.00 9.25
CA GLN A 203 1.34 0.80 10.03
C GLN A 203 1.52 1.21 11.50
N GLN A 204 0.44 1.69 12.09
CA GLN A 204 0.42 2.16 13.47
C GLN A 204 -0.61 1.38 14.27
N ASP A 205 -0.35 1.20 15.56
CA ASP A 205 -1.36 0.70 16.48
C ASP A 205 -2.30 1.87 16.85
N GLY A 206 -3.61 1.64 16.79
CA GLY A 206 -4.60 2.69 16.99
C GLY A 206 -6.06 2.23 16.94
N ILE A 207 -6.97 3.21 16.93
CA ILE A 207 -8.42 3.00 16.77
C ILE A 207 -8.89 3.85 15.58
N ALA A 208 -9.49 3.21 14.58
CA ALA A 208 -10.00 3.83 13.36
C ALA A 208 -11.51 3.69 13.23
N ILE A 209 -12.17 4.72 12.70
CA ILE A 209 -13.57 4.70 12.27
C ILE A 209 -13.61 5.04 10.79
N ALA A 210 -14.06 4.08 9.97
CA ALA A 210 -14.28 4.24 8.55
C ALA A 210 -15.78 4.31 8.24
N ILE A 211 -16.16 5.17 7.30
CA ILE A 211 -17.51 5.27 6.74
C ILE A 211 -17.40 5.29 5.22
N THR A 212 -18.19 4.44 4.56
CA THR A 212 -18.24 4.34 3.09
C THR A 212 -19.69 4.47 2.63
N LYS A 213 -19.97 5.50 1.83
CA LYS A 213 -21.27 5.78 1.20
C LYS A 213 -21.07 5.92 -0.31
N GLU A 214 -22.14 5.71 -1.08
CA GLU A 214 -22.14 5.73 -2.56
C GLU A 214 -21.22 6.79 -3.17
N LYS A 215 -21.37 8.06 -2.77
CA LYS A 215 -20.62 9.20 -3.32
C LYS A 215 -19.37 9.59 -2.54
N TRP A 216 -19.18 9.12 -1.31
CA TRP A 216 -18.04 9.56 -0.49
C TRP A 216 -17.62 8.51 0.53
N ARG A 217 -16.34 8.49 0.85
CA ARG A 217 -15.77 7.72 1.96
C ARG A 217 -14.92 8.61 2.83
N ALA A 218 -14.89 8.32 4.12
CA ALA A 218 -14.01 9.00 5.06
C ALA A 218 -13.52 8.02 6.12
N GLU A 219 -12.36 8.31 6.67
CA GLU A 219 -11.77 7.51 7.72
C GLU A 219 -10.91 8.37 8.63
N VAL A 220 -11.03 8.16 9.94
CA VAL A 220 -10.24 8.86 10.95
C VAL A 220 -9.69 7.83 11.93
N MET A 221 -8.41 7.97 12.29
CA MET A 221 -7.69 7.10 13.20
C MET A 221 -6.97 7.89 14.29
N ALA A 222 -7.18 7.47 15.53
CA ALA A 222 -6.34 7.84 16.67
C ALA A 222 -5.12 6.91 16.71
N ILE A 223 -3.94 7.49 16.49
CA ILE A 223 -2.65 6.80 16.50
C ILE A 223 -2.15 6.73 17.95
N LEU A 224 -2.00 5.51 18.47
CA LEU A 224 -1.38 5.20 19.77
C LEU A 224 0.13 4.91 19.63
N GLY A 225 0.56 4.64 18.39
CA GLY A 225 1.94 4.58 17.92
C GLY A 225 2.38 3.17 17.53
N ASN A 226 3.51 3.03 16.85
CA ASN A 226 4.03 1.73 16.44
C ASN A 226 4.64 0.98 17.65
N TYR A 227 4.02 -0.12 18.08
CA TYR A 227 4.49 -0.87 19.25
C TYR A 227 5.72 -1.77 19.01
N SER A 228 6.06 -2.06 17.75
CA SER A 228 7.33 -2.73 17.38
C SER A 228 8.52 -1.79 17.59
N LEU A 229 8.35 -0.48 17.38
CA LEU A 229 9.36 0.54 17.63
C LEU A 229 9.62 0.71 19.14
N ARG A 230 10.90 0.79 19.53
CA ARG A 230 11.37 1.00 20.92
C ARG A 230 12.66 1.85 20.95
N PRO A 231 12.93 2.61 22.02
CA PRO A 231 12.05 2.90 23.17
C PRO A 231 10.81 3.72 22.79
N ASP A 232 9.87 3.82 23.72
CA ASP A 232 8.56 4.47 23.52
C ASP A 232 8.65 5.92 23.03
N ALA A 233 9.70 6.65 23.39
CA ALA A 233 9.91 8.05 23.03
C ALA A 233 9.89 8.31 21.51
N PHE A 234 10.28 7.34 20.68
CA PHE A 234 10.28 7.45 19.22
C PHE A 234 8.91 7.16 18.58
N ARG A 235 7.91 6.75 19.36
CA ARG A 235 6.57 6.43 18.84
C ARG A 235 5.78 7.71 18.59
N GLU A 236 5.30 7.85 17.37
CA GLU A 236 4.41 8.93 16.99
C GLU A 236 2.99 8.65 17.44
N ARG A 237 2.31 9.67 17.97
CA ARG A 237 0.95 9.61 18.52
C ARG A 237 0.14 10.81 18.07
N GLY A 238 -1.15 10.63 17.80
CA GLY A 238 -2.01 11.74 17.38
C GLY A 238 -3.19 11.31 16.54
N LEU A 239 -3.51 12.10 15.53
CA LEU A 239 -4.70 11.92 14.68
C LEU A 239 -4.30 11.92 13.20
N VAL A 240 -4.99 11.10 12.43
CA VAL A 240 -4.90 11.07 10.97
C VAL A 240 -6.27 10.76 10.38
N GLY A 241 -6.54 11.25 9.18
CA GLY A 241 -7.71 10.83 8.43
C GLY A 241 -7.78 11.42 7.04
N TYR A 242 -8.75 10.93 6.27
CA TYR A 242 -9.07 11.44 4.94
C TYR A 242 -10.59 11.49 4.72
N VAL A 243 -10.99 12.29 3.74
CA VAL A 243 -12.30 12.23 3.08
C VAL A 243 -12.09 12.27 1.58
N GLU A 244 -12.73 11.38 0.83
CA GLU A 244 -12.71 11.34 -0.63
C GLU A 244 -14.14 11.31 -1.16
N THR A 245 -14.42 12.11 -2.18
CA THR A 245 -15.72 12.21 -2.85
C THR A 245 -15.60 11.88 -4.32
N ALA A 246 -16.52 11.06 -4.82
CA ALA A 246 -16.69 10.74 -6.23
C ALA A 246 -17.57 11.81 -6.89
N LEU A 247 -16.97 12.58 -7.80
CA LEU A 247 -17.66 13.57 -8.62
C LEU A 247 -18.38 12.90 -9.80
N SER A 248 -17.85 11.76 -10.27
CA SER A 248 -18.47 10.83 -11.21
C SER A 248 -17.99 9.40 -10.91
N PRO A 249 -18.50 8.35 -11.57
CA PRO A 249 -17.95 7.00 -11.46
C PRO A 249 -16.46 6.89 -11.83
N THR A 250 -15.94 7.83 -12.63
CA THR A 250 -14.54 7.83 -13.12
C THR A 250 -13.68 8.96 -12.55
N VAL A 251 -14.23 9.85 -11.71
CA VAL A 251 -13.51 11.01 -11.15
C VAL A 251 -13.77 11.13 -9.65
N ALA A 252 -12.71 11.13 -8.85
CA ALA A 252 -12.75 11.32 -7.41
C ALA A 252 -11.66 12.32 -6.94
N VAL A 253 -11.97 13.06 -5.88
CA VAL A 253 -11.05 14.00 -5.23
C VAL A 253 -11.11 13.83 -3.72
N GLY A 254 -9.99 14.03 -3.02
CA GLY A 254 -9.91 13.82 -1.58
C GLY A 254 -8.98 14.79 -0.87
N LEU A 255 -9.21 14.91 0.44
CA LEU A 255 -8.45 15.70 1.39
C LEU A 255 -7.96 14.76 2.49
N SER A 256 -6.68 14.87 2.87
CA SER A 256 -6.09 14.12 3.98
C SER A 256 -5.42 15.05 4.99
N ALA A 257 -5.46 14.70 6.26
CA ALA A 257 -4.78 15.42 7.32
C ALA A 257 -4.14 14.45 8.32
N LEU A 258 -2.92 14.75 8.75
CA LEU A 258 -2.17 14.00 9.76
C LEU A 258 -1.53 14.99 10.74
N ALA A 259 -1.62 14.72 12.03
CA ALA A 259 -0.91 15.44 13.08
C ALA A 259 -0.40 14.44 14.12
N THR A 260 0.92 14.30 14.24
CA THR A 260 1.56 13.34 15.16
C THR A 260 2.67 13.99 16.00
N ARG A 261 2.77 13.58 17.25
CA ARG A 261 3.82 13.96 18.21
C ARG A 261 4.66 12.75 18.61
N ALA A 262 5.96 12.93 18.73
CA ALA A 262 6.88 12.00 19.39
C ALA A 262 7.65 12.74 20.50
N GLU A 263 8.08 12.03 21.55
CA GLU A 263 8.92 12.62 22.62
C GLU A 263 10.39 12.73 22.19
N ALA A 264 10.80 11.97 21.18
CA ALA A 264 12.08 12.09 20.51
C ALA A 264 11.90 11.82 19.01
N GLY A 265 12.23 12.80 18.16
CA GLY A 265 12.40 12.54 16.73
C GLY A 265 13.57 11.58 16.49
N LEU A 266 13.48 10.75 15.44
CA LEU A 266 14.54 9.77 15.11
C LEU A 266 15.89 10.46 14.86
N ASP A 267 15.88 11.60 14.17
CA ASP A 267 17.08 12.38 13.83
C ASP A 267 17.42 13.40 14.92
N THR A 268 16.41 14.15 15.40
CA THR A 268 16.59 15.28 16.32
C THR A 268 16.81 14.88 17.77
N ARG A 269 16.37 13.67 18.17
CA ARG A 269 16.34 13.16 19.56
C ARG A 269 15.62 14.07 20.57
N ALA A 270 14.84 15.04 20.10
CA ALA A 270 14.06 15.99 20.88
C ALA A 270 12.56 15.85 20.53
N PRO A 271 11.62 16.30 21.38
CA PRO A 271 10.20 16.16 21.08
C PRO A 271 9.80 16.87 19.80
N THR A 272 9.03 16.22 18.93
CA THR A 272 8.65 16.73 17.61
C THR A 272 7.16 16.66 17.38
N LEU A 273 6.62 17.64 16.65
CA LEU A 273 5.29 17.64 16.06
C LEU A 273 5.43 17.61 14.53
N ARG A 274 4.93 16.56 13.87
CA ARG A 274 4.76 16.48 12.42
C ARG A 274 3.30 16.75 12.08
N GLN A 275 3.05 17.59 11.09
CA GLN A 275 1.72 17.78 10.50
C GLN A 275 1.84 17.63 8.98
N VAL A 276 0.85 17.01 8.36
CA VAL A 276 0.77 16.85 6.90
C VAL A 276 -0.66 17.10 6.43
N TYR A 277 -0.81 17.85 5.35
CA TYR A 277 -2.10 18.11 4.70
C TYR A 277 -1.99 17.77 3.22
N GLY A 278 -2.80 16.80 2.78
CA GLY A 278 -2.72 16.20 1.45
C GLY A 278 -3.96 16.49 0.60
N LEU A 279 -3.73 16.78 -0.68
CA LEU A 279 -4.75 16.81 -1.72
C LEU A 279 -4.58 15.57 -2.61
N THR A 280 -5.66 14.87 -2.92
CA THR A 280 -5.64 13.71 -3.80
C THR A 280 -6.66 13.82 -4.92
N ALA A 281 -6.33 13.28 -6.10
CA ALA A 281 -7.24 13.20 -7.24
C ALA A 281 -7.02 11.91 -8.03
N ARG A 282 -8.11 11.35 -8.55
CA ARG A 282 -8.13 10.20 -9.46
C ARG A 282 -9.11 10.49 -10.59
N ALA A 283 -8.69 10.33 -11.84
CA ALA A 283 -9.54 10.60 -13.00
C ALA A 283 -9.26 9.64 -14.16
N SER A 284 -10.29 9.00 -14.69
CA SER A 284 -10.22 8.22 -15.92
C SER A 284 -11.06 8.92 -17.02
N PRO A 285 -10.42 9.68 -17.94
CA PRO A 285 -11.13 10.38 -19.00
C PRO A 285 -11.67 9.42 -20.07
N TRP A 286 -11.04 8.26 -20.25
CA TRP A 286 -11.53 7.10 -20.99
C TRP A 286 -11.00 5.83 -20.34
N THR A 287 -11.66 4.68 -20.56
CA THR A 287 -11.37 3.43 -19.80
C THR A 287 -9.91 2.95 -19.84
N PRO A 288 -9.18 3.02 -20.99
CA PRO A 288 -7.75 2.69 -21.01
C PRO A 288 -6.81 3.59 -20.18
N LEU A 289 -7.18 4.84 -19.84
CA LEU A 289 -6.27 5.83 -19.25
C LEU A 289 -6.75 6.27 -17.87
N VAL A 290 -5.83 6.30 -16.91
CA VAL A 290 -6.10 6.85 -15.58
C VAL A 290 -4.98 7.80 -15.15
N PHE A 291 -5.37 8.96 -14.64
CA PHE A 291 -4.50 9.88 -13.93
C PHE A 291 -4.72 9.77 -12.43
N ILE A 292 -3.63 9.80 -11.67
CA ILE A 292 -3.62 9.78 -10.21
C ILE A 292 -2.64 10.86 -9.73
N ALA A 293 -3.05 11.71 -8.80
CA ALA A 293 -2.24 12.80 -8.29
C ALA A 293 -2.37 12.97 -6.77
N GLU A 294 -1.24 13.24 -6.11
CA GLU A 294 -1.12 13.56 -4.68
C GLU A 294 -0.25 14.80 -4.49
N LEU A 295 -0.61 15.68 -3.55
CA LEU A 295 0.17 16.87 -3.20
C LEU A 295 0.06 17.14 -1.69
N ASP A 296 1.18 17.04 -0.99
CA ASP A 296 1.25 17.13 0.47
C ASP A 296 2.06 18.33 0.94
N ALA A 297 1.44 19.19 1.74
CA ALA A 297 2.15 20.20 2.54
C ALA A 297 2.71 19.53 3.81
N LEU A 298 4.04 19.52 3.94
CA LEU A 298 4.76 18.91 5.06
C LEU A 298 5.14 19.99 6.08
N LEU A 299 4.80 19.81 7.35
CA LEU A 299 5.17 20.72 8.44
C LEU A 299 5.83 19.92 9.57
N SER A 300 6.95 20.43 10.09
CA SER A 300 7.70 19.80 11.18
C SER A 300 8.19 20.84 12.18
N THR A 301 7.99 20.59 13.46
CA THR A 301 8.41 21.48 14.55
C THR A 301 9.10 20.66 15.63
N VAL A 302 10.32 21.05 16.01
CA VAL A 302 10.93 20.60 17.27
C VAL A 302 10.30 21.42 18.39
N LEU A 303 9.58 20.77 19.31
CA LEU A 303 8.86 21.44 20.39
C LEU A 303 9.86 22.14 21.33
N GLY A 304 9.56 23.38 21.68
CA GLY A 304 10.50 24.29 22.36
C GLY A 304 11.16 25.28 21.40
N ASN A 305 11.34 24.92 20.11
CA ASN A 305 11.75 25.88 19.08
C ASN A 305 10.54 26.63 18.53
N ARG A 306 10.72 27.90 18.16
CA ARG A 306 9.67 28.75 17.56
C ARG A 306 9.55 28.63 16.03
N THR A 307 10.42 27.84 15.40
CA THR A 307 10.51 27.71 13.94
C THR A 307 9.74 26.48 13.47
N VAL A 308 8.71 26.70 12.66
CA VAL A 308 8.07 25.64 11.87
C VAL A 308 8.88 25.44 10.60
N LYS A 309 9.38 24.22 10.39
CA LYS A 309 10.01 23.79 9.14
C LYS A 309 8.94 23.32 8.17
N THR A 310 9.04 23.72 6.89
CA THR A 310 8.03 23.42 5.86
C THR A 310 8.65 22.69 4.67
N GLY A 311 7.84 21.85 4.04
CA GLY A 311 8.21 21.04 2.89
C GLY A 311 7.01 20.71 2.01
N LEU A 312 7.27 20.00 0.92
CA LEU A 312 6.29 19.59 -0.06
C LEU A 312 6.64 18.20 -0.59
N ALA A 313 5.68 17.28 -0.64
CA ALA A 313 5.76 16.09 -1.47
C ALA A 313 4.69 16.16 -2.56
N GLY A 314 4.95 15.58 -3.73
CA GLY A 314 3.95 15.51 -4.80
C GLY A 314 4.20 14.36 -5.75
N TRP A 315 3.12 13.80 -6.27
CA TRP A 315 3.06 12.65 -7.18
C TRP A 315 2.06 12.95 -8.30
N LEU A 316 2.42 12.68 -9.55
CA LEU A 316 1.50 12.65 -10.69
C LEU A 316 1.83 11.45 -11.56
N GLN A 317 0.86 10.56 -11.75
CA GLN A 317 0.98 9.31 -12.49
C GLN A 317 -0.07 9.22 -13.59
N ALA A 318 0.33 8.69 -14.73
CA ALA A 318 -0.51 8.19 -15.79
C ALA A 318 -0.34 6.67 -15.91
N ASP A 319 -1.46 5.96 -15.97
CA ASP A 319 -1.55 4.52 -16.23
C ASP A 319 -2.35 4.33 -17.53
N LEU A 320 -1.75 3.68 -18.52
CA LEU A 320 -2.34 3.40 -19.83
C LEU A 320 -2.38 1.89 -20.10
N GLU A 321 -3.57 1.30 -20.08
CA GLU A 321 -3.79 -0.06 -20.52
C GLU A 321 -3.79 -0.12 -22.06
N VAL A 322 -2.66 -0.56 -22.65
CA VAL A 322 -2.48 -0.64 -24.11
C VAL A 322 -3.14 -1.89 -24.71
N LEU A 323 -3.19 -2.97 -23.92
CA LEU A 323 -3.91 -4.20 -24.17
C LEU A 323 -4.47 -4.67 -22.82
N ARG A 324 -5.55 -5.45 -22.79
CA ARG A 324 -6.14 -5.88 -21.52
C ARG A 324 -5.11 -6.55 -20.60
N GLY A 325 -4.90 -5.96 -19.43
CA GLY A 325 -3.92 -6.40 -18.44
C GLY A 325 -2.47 -6.04 -18.75
N VAL A 326 -2.17 -5.32 -19.84
CA VAL A 326 -0.84 -4.77 -20.16
C VAL A 326 -0.90 -3.26 -20.01
N HIS A 327 -0.22 -2.74 -18.99
CA HIS A 327 -0.23 -1.35 -18.60
C HIS A 327 1.14 -0.72 -18.81
N LEU A 328 1.16 0.48 -19.40
CA LEU A 328 2.31 1.37 -19.40
C LEU A 328 2.07 2.45 -18.35
N VAL A 329 3.00 2.57 -17.41
CA VAL A 329 2.92 3.51 -16.29
C VAL A 329 4.04 4.54 -16.41
N SER A 330 3.70 5.81 -16.24
CA SER A 330 4.67 6.90 -16.14
C SER A 330 4.28 7.82 -15.00
N ALA A 331 5.22 8.22 -14.15
CA ALA A 331 4.97 9.17 -13.09
C ALA A 331 6.11 10.18 -12.93
N ILE A 332 5.77 11.34 -12.39
CA ILE A 332 6.72 12.34 -11.91
C ILE A 332 6.45 12.63 -10.44
N GLU A 333 7.52 12.88 -9.69
CA GLU A 333 7.43 13.21 -8.28
C GLU A 333 8.43 14.28 -7.86
N ARG A 334 8.09 14.96 -6.77
CA ARG A 334 8.93 16.00 -6.19
C ARG A 334 8.92 15.89 -4.67
N LEU A 335 10.10 16.07 -4.07
CA LEU A 335 10.24 16.22 -2.63
C LEU A 335 11.03 17.49 -2.30
N SER A 336 10.53 18.26 -1.35
CA SER A 336 11.24 19.31 -0.65
C SER A 336 11.08 19.01 0.84
N SER A 337 12.10 18.45 1.47
CA SER A 337 12.01 18.00 2.86
C SER A 337 12.00 19.18 3.84
N PRO A 338 11.22 19.13 4.94
CA PRO A 338 11.25 20.16 5.98
C PRO A 338 12.62 20.37 6.64
N ASP A 339 13.47 19.36 6.66
CA ASP A 339 14.82 19.47 7.25
C ASP A 339 15.69 20.57 6.62
N GLY A 340 15.41 20.95 5.36
CA GLY A 340 16.18 21.91 4.56
C GLY A 340 17.01 21.25 3.46
N SER A 341 16.85 19.93 3.21
CA SER A 341 17.57 19.24 2.13
C SER A 341 17.24 19.82 0.76
N THR A 342 18.19 19.76 -0.17
CA THR A 342 17.97 20.08 -1.58
C THR A 342 16.73 19.35 -2.12
N ALA A 343 15.89 20.07 -2.88
CA ALA A 343 14.72 19.47 -3.51
C ALA A 343 15.12 18.35 -4.48
N GLN A 344 14.38 17.24 -4.43
CA GLN A 344 14.54 16.07 -5.26
C GLN A 344 13.44 15.99 -6.30
N LEU A 345 13.79 15.53 -7.51
CA LEU A 345 12.86 15.24 -8.60
C LEU A 345 13.05 13.78 -9.02
N GLY A 346 11.95 13.05 -9.01
CA GLY A 346 11.87 11.66 -9.46
C GLY A 346 11.05 11.55 -10.74
N TRP A 347 11.45 10.64 -11.63
CA TRP A 347 10.65 10.16 -12.74
C TRP A 347 10.58 8.64 -12.69
N TRP A 348 9.40 8.09 -12.97
CA TRP A 348 9.15 6.65 -13.05
C TRP A 348 8.63 6.34 -14.45
N GLY A 349 9.16 5.31 -15.08
CA GLY A 349 8.61 4.70 -16.29
C GLY A 349 8.62 3.19 -16.15
N GLY A 350 7.49 2.54 -16.38
CA GLY A 350 7.36 1.10 -16.18
C GLY A 350 6.28 0.45 -17.04
N ALA A 351 6.31 -0.87 -17.05
CA ALA A 351 5.30 -1.71 -17.66
C ALA A 351 4.86 -2.79 -16.65
N ALA A 352 3.56 -2.98 -16.51
CA ALA A 352 2.97 -4.05 -15.71
C ALA A 352 2.12 -4.97 -16.59
N TRP A 353 2.20 -6.27 -16.37
CA TRP A 353 1.43 -7.27 -17.11
C TRP A 353 0.77 -8.25 -16.15
N PHE A 354 -0.56 -8.15 -16.03
CA PHE A 354 -1.44 -9.09 -15.32
C PHE A 354 -1.69 -10.32 -16.20
N ILE A 355 -0.72 -11.23 -16.22
CA ILE A 355 -0.65 -12.38 -17.14
C ILE A 355 -1.90 -13.25 -17.04
N VAL A 356 -2.30 -13.64 -15.83
CA VAL A 356 -3.48 -14.44 -15.50
C VAL A 356 -4.08 -13.92 -14.20
N PRO A 357 -5.25 -14.41 -13.73
CA PRO A 357 -5.69 -14.13 -12.37
C PRO A 357 -4.58 -14.46 -11.40
N HIS A 358 -4.38 -13.61 -10.39
CA HIS A 358 -3.39 -13.85 -9.34
C HIS A 358 -1.94 -13.96 -9.82
N LEU A 359 -1.54 -13.39 -10.98
CA LEU A 359 -0.15 -13.35 -11.44
C LEU A 359 0.13 -12.10 -12.27
N ASP A 360 1.08 -11.28 -11.82
CA ASP A 360 1.58 -10.14 -12.58
C ASP A 360 3.10 -9.96 -12.51
N VAL A 361 3.66 -9.50 -13.62
CA VAL A 361 5.07 -9.12 -13.73
C VAL A 361 5.14 -7.62 -13.98
N ARG A 362 6.09 -6.94 -13.34
CA ARG A 362 6.30 -5.50 -13.51
C ARG A 362 7.78 -5.19 -13.72
N ALA A 363 8.08 -4.24 -14.59
CA ALA A 363 9.42 -3.68 -14.77
C ALA A 363 9.33 -2.15 -14.66
N ASP A 364 10.16 -1.56 -13.79
CA ASP A 364 10.24 -0.12 -13.55
C ASP A 364 11.66 0.41 -13.78
N VAL A 365 11.75 1.62 -14.30
CA VAL A 365 12.92 2.49 -14.28
C VAL A 365 12.55 3.73 -13.46
N ILE A 366 13.27 3.97 -12.38
CA ILE A 366 13.09 5.10 -11.48
C ILE A 366 14.34 5.96 -11.56
N ARG A 367 14.19 7.24 -11.89
CA ARG A 367 15.30 8.19 -12.03
C ARG A 367 15.15 9.31 -11.02
N ASN A 368 16.07 9.37 -10.05
CA ASN A 368 16.09 10.38 -9.01
C ASN A 368 17.25 11.35 -9.21
N SER A 369 16.97 12.63 -9.02
CA SER A 369 17.90 13.74 -9.22
C SER A 369 17.70 14.83 -8.17
N SER A 370 18.79 15.46 -7.74
CA SER A 370 18.78 16.66 -6.88
C SER A 370 19.95 17.57 -7.24
N LEU A 371 19.80 18.87 -7.01
CA LEU A 371 20.85 19.85 -7.36
C LEU A 371 22.14 19.56 -6.59
N GLY A 372 23.25 19.41 -7.31
CA GLY A 372 24.56 19.12 -6.70
C GLY A 372 24.77 17.67 -6.27
N SER A 373 23.88 16.74 -6.64
CA SER A 373 24.08 15.30 -6.42
C SER A 373 24.11 14.54 -7.76
N PRO A 374 24.87 13.43 -7.84
CA PRO A 374 24.79 12.47 -8.94
C PRO A 374 23.36 12.04 -9.26
N THR A 375 23.10 11.70 -10.53
CA THR A 375 21.80 11.11 -10.90
C THR A 375 21.81 9.61 -10.56
N THR A 376 20.79 9.16 -9.83
CA THR A 376 20.59 7.74 -9.54
C THR A 376 19.49 7.19 -10.44
N ASN A 377 19.73 6.06 -11.11
CA ASN A 377 18.70 5.29 -11.79
C ASN A 377 18.57 3.92 -11.11
N THR A 378 17.39 3.63 -10.59
CA THR A 378 17.01 2.31 -10.10
C THR A 378 16.24 1.58 -11.18
N PHE A 379 16.64 0.36 -11.48
CA PHE A 379 15.90 -0.56 -12.34
C PHE A 379 15.39 -1.69 -11.46
N LEU A 380 14.15 -2.09 -11.67
CA LEU A 380 13.48 -3.05 -10.80
C LEU A 380 12.53 -3.91 -11.62
N ILE A 381 12.82 -5.21 -11.69
CA ILE A 381 11.90 -6.23 -12.22
C ILE A 381 11.27 -6.94 -11.04
N GLN A 382 9.96 -7.15 -11.06
CA GLN A 382 9.17 -7.72 -9.97
C GLN A 382 8.26 -8.82 -10.51
N LEU A 383 8.10 -9.88 -9.71
CA LEU A 383 7.07 -10.88 -9.86
C LEU A 383 6.15 -10.79 -8.63
N ASN A 384 4.88 -10.55 -8.88
CA ASN A 384 3.79 -10.67 -7.91
C ASN A 384 2.91 -11.84 -8.37
N CYS A 385 2.35 -12.61 -7.45
CA CYS A 385 1.14 -13.37 -7.76
C CYS A 385 0.02 -13.03 -6.73
N TYR A 386 -0.92 -13.89 -6.28
CA TYR A 386 -2.29 -13.62 -5.72
C TYR A 386 -2.83 -14.83 -4.93
N LEU A 387 -3.56 -14.65 -3.81
CA LEU A 387 -4.61 -15.55 -3.30
C LEU A 387 -5.66 -14.80 -2.49
#